data_AF-A0A971MKR9-F1
#
_entry.id   AF-A0A971MKR9-F1
#
_cell.length_a   1.000
_cell.length_b   1.000
_cell.length_c   1.000
_cell.angle_alpha   90.00
_cell.angle_beta   90.00
_cell.angle_gamma   90.00
#
_symmetry.space_group_name_H-M   'P 1'
#
loop_
_entity.id
_entity.type
_entity.pdbx_description
1 polymer ?
#
loop_
_entity_poly.entity_id
_entity_poly.type
_entity_poly.pdbx_seq_one_letter_code
_entity_poly.pdbx_strand_id
1 'polypeptide(L)'
;MDELDSFDIHYFTIEELLIKDLLENSDFIFSYPRSLKNGFEKEKYGTMEEIAREMGTYNLLIIGFSKISEQFLNQASNLLTINPIENLKVTIIDQNATKKFNKYKDYKTMIDKVLDYTLIDLDSEREIGKVVKELHEKNAFSGVLFGAEDIYDNILKIDRVIDNITDLPVAVYSKEFEIIETLVESLFLRHDNITVFGDSKDVLTMDIIVNESLMENAKHFNAYYNMISSEMMGWEDEKISPEEQWKKLSNIKKESSIYQSAHQDTKINILEKFINLEGLPNSVNEIIDLWNEKIENKNISEQLSIIESNPYMNYMTALEHKRWNNFYYMRDFVFDEVKDEKRKTHDCLIDDWDEFLVGIQRDKAIYDFISTLSLR
;
A
#
# COMPACT_ATOMS: atom_id res chain seq x y z
N MET A 1 -28.80 12.19 -9.43
CA MET A 1 -29.08 10.87 -8.81
C MET A 1 -29.87 9.97 -9.73
N ASP A 2 -30.81 10.49 -10.51
CA ASP A 2 -31.63 9.71 -11.46
C ASP A 2 -30.97 9.41 -12.82
N GLU A 3 -29.66 9.64 -12.97
CA GLU A 3 -28.89 9.37 -14.21
C GLU A 3 -27.82 8.27 -14.03
N LEU A 4 -27.78 7.58 -12.88
CA LEU A 4 -26.78 6.54 -12.60
C LEU A 4 -27.38 5.14 -12.83
N ASP A 5 -27.00 4.50 -13.95
CA ASP A 5 -27.56 3.21 -14.41
C ASP A 5 -27.20 1.98 -13.53
N SER A 6 -26.29 2.12 -12.57
CA SER A 6 -26.16 1.20 -11.43
C SER A 6 -25.21 1.79 -10.40
N PHE A 7 -25.70 2.05 -9.19
CA PHE A 7 -24.89 2.57 -8.10
C PHE A 7 -24.43 1.41 -7.19
N ASP A 8 -23.16 1.02 -7.32
CA ASP A 8 -22.51 0.02 -6.47
C ASP A 8 -21.93 0.76 -5.25
N ILE A 9 -22.73 0.90 -4.18
CA ILE A 9 -22.28 1.60 -2.96
C ILE A 9 -21.26 0.71 -2.26
N HIS A 10 -19.98 1.11 -2.35
CA HIS A 10 -18.99 0.65 -1.39
C HIS A 10 -19.33 1.23 -0.02
N TYR A 11 -19.46 0.39 1.00
CA TYR A 11 -19.58 0.86 2.37
C TYR A 11 -18.25 1.46 2.79
N PHE A 12 -18.27 2.71 3.28
CA PHE A 12 -17.11 3.42 3.77
C PHE A 12 -17.42 4.07 5.13
N THR A 13 -16.39 4.30 5.94
CA THR A 13 -16.44 5.29 7.02
C THR A 13 -15.84 6.61 6.57
N ILE A 14 -16.17 7.70 7.27
CA ILE A 14 -15.57 9.02 6.97
C ILE A 14 -14.05 8.95 7.17
N GLU A 15 -13.58 8.26 8.20
CA GLU A 15 -12.14 8.05 8.46
C GLU A 15 -11.45 7.31 7.31
N GLU A 16 -12.12 6.36 6.67
CA GLU A 16 -11.57 5.64 5.50
C GLU A 16 -11.42 6.58 4.31
N LEU A 17 -12.42 7.42 4.03
CA LEU A 17 -12.34 8.40 2.95
C LEU A 17 -11.27 9.47 3.22
N LEU A 18 -11.15 9.95 4.46
CA LEU A 18 -10.12 10.93 4.84
C LEU A 18 -8.70 10.41 4.66
N ILE A 19 -8.46 9.15 5.04
CA ILE A 19 -7.17 8.51 4.81
C ILE A 19 -6.93 8.24 3.33
N LYS A 20 -7.95 7.82 2.60
CA LYS A 20 -7.85 7.58 1.16
C LYS A 20 -7.45 8.86 0.44
N ASP A 21 -8.13 9.96 0.74
CA ASP A 21 -7.84 11.26 0.16
C ASP A 21 -6.42 11.74 0.51
N LEU A 22 -5.99 11.59 1.76
CA LEU A 22 -4.62 11.88 2.17
C LEU A 22 -3.58 11.07 1.37
N LEU A 23 -3.79 9.78 1.18
CA LEU A 23 -2.80 8.88 0.58
C LEU A 23 -2.79 8.88 -0.94
N GLU A 24 -3.94 9.15 -1.58
CA GLU A 24 -4.11 9.01 -3.04
C GLU A 24 -4.30 10.36 -3.75
N ASN A 25 -4.85 11.38 -3.10
CA ASN A 25 -5.26 12.63 -3.76
C ASN A 25 -4.56 13.89 -3.23
N SER A 26 -3.78 13.79 -2.16
CA SER A 26 -3.09 14.93 -1.54
C SER A 26 -1.61 15.01 -1.92
N ASP A 27 -0.98 16.15 -1.62
CA ASP A 27 0.47 16.35 -1.80
C ASP A 27 1.33 15.64 -0.72
N PHE A 28 0.72 14.83 0.16
CA PHE A 28 1.42 14.08 1.19
C PHE A 28 2.17 12.87 0.61
N ILE A 29 3.41 13.09 0.19
CA ILE A 29 4.25 12.06 -0.45
C ILE A 29 5.33 11.58 0.52
N PHE A 30 5.34 10.29 0.82
CA PHE A 30 6.36 9.67 1.69
C PHE A 30 7.77 9.80 1.11
N SER A 31 8.74 10.10 1.98
CA SER A 31 10.14 9.97 1.64
C SER A 31 10.50 8.50 1.40
N TYR A 32 11.09 8.21 0.23
CA TYR A 32 11.63 6.89 -0.05
C TYR A 32 12.55 6.39 1.05
N PRO A 33 12.64 5.06 1.26
CA PRO A 33 13.66 4.50 2.14
C PRO A 33 15.03 5.07 1.79
N ARG A 34 15.86 5.28 2.82
CA ARG A 34 17.17 5.94 2.68
C ARG A 34 18.04 5.33 1.59
N SER A 35 17.94 4.01 1.41
CA SER A 35 18.67 3.26 0.39
C SER A 35 18.29 3.67 -1.04
N LEU A 36 17.06 4.12 -1.29
CA LEU A 36 16.59 4.57 -2.60
C LEU A 36 16.57 6.08 -2.80
N LYS A 37 16.78 6.88 -1.73
CA LYS A 37 16.80 8.35 -1.84
C LYS A 37 17.84 8.83 -2.86
N ASN A 38 18.89 8.05 -3.11
CA ASN A 38 19.95 8.32 -4.08
C ASN A 38 19.90 7.42 -5.33
N GLY A 39 18.84 6.64 -5.53
CA GLY A 39 18.77 5.60 -6.56
C GLY A 39 19.54 4.32 -6.18
N PHE A 40 19.58 3.36 -7.11
CA PHE A 40 20.34 2.11 -6.95
C PHE A 40 21.85 2.36 -7.04
N GLU A 41 22.61 1.74 -6.14
CA GLU A 41 24.08 1.74 -6.04
C GLU A 41 24.73 0.88 -7.12
N LYS A 42 24.10 -0.24 -7.49
CA LYS A 42 24.59 -1.13 -8.56
C LYS A 42 23.92 -0.83 -9.89
N GLU A 43 24.69 -0.99 -10.96
CA GLU A 43 24.18 -0.97 -12.34
C GLU A 43 23.35 -2.23 -12.67
N LYS A 44 23.47 -3.31 -11.87
CA LYS A 44 22.77 -4.58 -12.09
C LYS A 44 22.60 -5.39 -10.81
N TYR A 45 21.50 -6.13 -10.75
CA TYR A 45 21.18 -7.09 -9.69
C TYR A 45 21.10 -8.51 -10.25
N GLY A 46 21.57 -9.50 -9.47
CA GLY A 46 21.54 -10.91 -9.85
C GLY A 46 20.33 -11.65 -9.32
N THR A 47 19.68 -11.14 -8.27
CA THR A 47 18.56 -11.81 -7.58
C THR A 47 17.53 -10.80 -7.09
N MET A 48 16.30 -11.26 -6.85
CA MET A 48 15.22 -10.44 -6.28
C MET A 48 15.56 -9.98 -4.86
N GLU A 49 16.25 -10.80 -4.07
CA GLU A 49 16.62 -10.50 -2.68
C GLU A 49 17.66 -9.38 -2.59
N GLU A 50 18.56 -9.27 -3.58
CA GLU A 50 19.46 -8.13 -3.67
C GLU A 50 18.70 -6.83 -3.95
N ILE A 51 17.73 -6.86 -4.87
CA ILE A 51 16.87 -5.70 -5.15
C ILE A 51 16.06 -5.34 -3.90
N ALA A 52 15.44 -6.31 -3.23
CA ALA A 52 14.64 -6.09 -2.03
C ALA A 52 15.46 -5.51 -0.87
N ARG A 53 16.69 -6.00 -0.66
CA ARG A 53 17.59 -5.45 0.38
C ARG A 53 17.93 -3.99 0.10
N GLU A 54 18.12 -3.63 -1.16
CA GLU A 54 18.46 -2.27 -1.55
C GLU A 54 17.25 -1.35 -1.66
N MET A 55 16.09 -1.85 -2.06
CA MET A 55 14.83 -1.11 -1.99
C MET A 55 14.54 -0.70 -0.54
N GLY A 56 14.81 -1.60 0.42
CA GLY A 56 14.42 -1.41 1.81
C GLY A 56 12.90 -1.38 1.97
N THR A 57 12.41 -0.87 3.08
CA THR A 57 10.97 -0.72 3.38
C THR A 57 10.72 0.64 3.98
N TYR A 58 9.50 1.15 3.86
CA TYR A 58 9.10 2.38 4.52
C TYR A 58 9.10 2.18 6.04
N ASN A 59 9.44 3.26 6.77
CA ASN A 59 9.43 3.29 8.23
C ASN A 59 8.60 4.48 8.69
N LEU A 60 7.40 4.23 9.19
CA LEU A 60 6.44 5.28 9.54
C LEU A 60 6.48 5.59 11.02
N LEU A 61 6.25 6.86 11.36
CA LEU A 61 6.02 7.30 12.73
C LEU A 61 4.56 7.73 12.89
N ILE A 62 3.86 7.16 13.86
CA ILE A 62 2.51 7.56 14.24
C ILE A 62 2.58 8.12 15.66
N ILE A 63 2.17 9.37 15.83
CA ILE A 63 2.06 10.04 17.12
C ILE A 63 0.58 10.26 17.42
N GLY A 64 0.09 9.64 18.49
CA GLY A 64 -1.34 9.57 18.78
C GLY A 64 -2.02 8.43 18.00
N PHE A 65 -2.57 7.47 18.73
CA PHE A 65 -3.28 6.33 18.14
C PHE A 65 -4.78 6.47 18.34
N SER A 66 -5.52 6.62 17.23
CA SER A 66 -6.98 6.75 17.17
C SER A 66 -7.57 5.94 16.01
N LYS A 67 -8.89 6.05 15.77
CA LYS A 67 -9.56 5.45 14.60
C LYS A 67 -8.91 5.86 13.26
N ILE A 68 -8.40 7.09 13.17
CA ILE A 68 -7.70 7.58 11.98
C ILE A 68 -6.37 6.83 11.79
N SER A 69 -5.62 6.64 12.86
CA SER A 69 -4.37 5.86 12.83
C SER A 69 -4.64 4.41 12.42
N GLU A 70 -5.74 3.80 12.87
CA GLU A 70 -6.16 2.46 12.46
C GLU A 70 -6.47 2.39 10.95
N GLN A 71 -7.22 3.37 10.42
CA GLN A 71 -7.53 3.41 8.99
C GLN A 71 -6.31 3.73 8.13
N PHE A 72 -5.41 4.57 8.62
CA PHE A 72 -4.11 4.81 8.01
C PHE A 72 -3.32 3.51 7.86
N LEU A 73 -3.22 2.70 8.92
CA LEU A 73 -2.54 1.40 8.84
C LEU A 73 -3.25 0.41 7.88
N ASN A 74 -4.58 0.41 7.85
CA ASN A 74 -5.34 -0.44 6.93
C ASN A 74 -5.00 -0.19 5.45
N GLN A 75 -4.80 1.07 5.07
CA GLN A 75 -4.52 1.45 3.69
C GLN A 75 -3.02 1.47 3.38
N ALA A 76 -2.22 2.11 4.25
CA ALA A 76 -0.77 2.25 4.07
C ALA A 76 -0.05 0.90 3.99
N SER A 77 -0.49 -0.11 4.75
CA SER A 77 0.08 -1.47 4.70
C SER A 77 0.00 -2.15 3.32
N ASN A 78 -0.94 -1.71 2.47
CA ASN A 78 -1.02 -2.17 1.10
C ASN A 78 -0.31 -1.20 0.16
N LEU A 79 -0.67 0.09 0.21
CA LEU A 79 -0.18 1.11 -0.72
C LEU A 79 1.34 1.30 -0.64
N LEU A 80 1.93 1.15 0.54
CA LEU A 80 3.36 1.34 0.76
C LEU A 80 4.14 0.02 0.66
N THR A 81 3.54 -1.04 0.11
CA THR A 81 4.26 -2.29 -0.16
C THR A 81 5.24 -2.04 -1.29
N ILE A 82 6.51 -1.87 -0.97
CA ILE A 82 7.59 -1.77 -1.95
C ILE A 82 8.59 -2.91 -1.84
N ASN A 83 8.56 -3.68 -0.75
CA ASN A 83 9.48 -4.78 -0.48
C ASN A 83 8.71 -6.10 -0.42
N PRO A 84 9.08 -7.12 -1.21
CA PRO A 84 8.41 -8.42 -1.15
C PRO A 84 8.76 -9.25 0.08
N ILE A 85 9.86 -8.92 0.79
CA ILE A 85 10.42 -9.72 1.89
C ILE A 85 10.13 -9.05 3.24
N GLU A 86 10.46 -7.77 3.38
CA GLU A 86 10.29 -7.03 4.63
C GLU A 86 8.91 -6.38 4.74
N ASN A 87 8.34 -6.39 5.95
CA ASN A 87 7.07 -5.71 6.22
C ASN A 87 7.26 -4.18 6.31
N LEU A 88 6.14 -3.47 6.25
CA LEU A 88 6.10 -2.04 6.58
C LEU A 88 6.49 -1.85 8.05
N LYS A 89 7.48 -0.99 8.31
CA LYS A 89 7.92 -0.67 9.67
C LYS A 89 7.08 0.48 10.22
N VAL A 90 6.58 0.35 11.44
CA VAL A 90 5.74 1.38 12.08
C VAL A 90 6.14 1.57 13.53
N THR A 91 6.47 2.79 13.91
CA THR A 91 6.61 3.17 15.32
C THR A 91 5.39 3.96 15.75
N ILE A 92 4.73 3.52 16.83
CA ILE A 92 3.54 4.17 17.39
C ILE A 92 3.88 4.72 18.77
N ILE A 93 3.74 6.03 18.94
CA ILE A 93 3.99 6.74 20.18
C ILE A 93 2.68 7.35 20.69
N ASP A 94 2.27 6.96 21.89
CA ASP A 94 1.07 7.45 22.56
C ASP A 94 1.24 7.28 24.08
N GLN A 95 0.41 7.95 24.90
CA GLN A 95 0.44 7.71 26.35
C GLN A 95 0.01 6.27 26.71
N ASN A 96 -0.78 5.61 25.85
CA ASN A 96 -1.24 4.23 26.03
C ASN A 96 -1.18 3.44 24.70
N ALA A 97 -0.11 3.59 23.92
CA ALA A 97 0.09 2.93 22.63
C ALA A 97 -0.16 1.42 22.73
N THR A 98 0.45 0.74 23.71
CA THR A 98 0.33 -0.72 23.86
C THR A 98 -1.10 -1.16 24.05
N LYS A 99 -1.83 -0.50 24.95
CA LYS A 99 -3.23 -0.85 25.24
C LYS A 99 -4.13 -0.58 24.03
N LYS A 100 -3.99 0.57 23.38
CA LYS A 100 -4.83 0.94 22.24
C LYS A 100 -4.55 0.05 21.02
N PHE A 101 -3.29 -0.24 20.73
CA PHE A 101 -2.90 -1.12 19.64
C PHE A 101 -3.37 -2.57 19.89
N ASN A 102 -3.27 -3.09 21.12
CA ASN A 102 -3.81 -4.42 21.44
C ASN A 102 -5.33 -4.50 21.21
N LYS A 103 -6.09 -3.44 21.50
CA LYS A 103 -7.51 -3.37 21.14
C LYS A 103 -7.74 -3.40 19.62
N TYR A 104 -6.86 -2.77 18.85
CA TYR A 104 -6.88 -2.88 17.39
C TYR A 104 -6.60 -4.32 16.92
N LYS A 105 -5.65 -5.01 17.55
CA LYS A 105 -5.35 -6.42 17.27
C LYS A 105 -6.51 -7.37 17.56
N ASP A 106 -7.36 -7.06 18.54
CA ASP A 106 -8.53 -7.90 18.88
C ASP A 106 -9.46 -8.12 17.68
N TYR A 107 -9.48 -7.20 16.71
CA TYR A 107 -10.25 -7.32 15.48
C TYR A 107 -9.42 -7.24 14.20
N LYS A 108 -8.10 -7.12 14.30
CA LYS A 108 -7.10 -7.26 13.22
C LYS A 108 -6.07 -8.31 13.62
N THR A 109 -6.54 -9.54 13.63
CA THR A 109 -5.84 -10.71 14.18
C THR A 109 -4.56 -11.05 13.41
N MET A 110 -4.50 -10.70 12.13
CA MET A 110 -3.36 -10.98 11.24
C MET A 110 -2.42 -9.80 11.04
N ILE A 111 -2.51 -8.73 11.85
CA ILE A 111 -1.65 -7.55 11.68
C ILE A 111 -0.15 -7.86 11.79
N ASP A 112 0.22 -8.87 12.59
CA ASP A 112 1.62 -9.30 12.78
C ASP A 112 2.24 -9.90 11.50
N LYS A 113 1.41 -10.31 10.52
CA LYS A 113 1.86 -10.77 9.19
C LYS A 113 2.21 -9.61 8.25
N VAL A 114 1.72 -8.42 8.58
CA VAL A 114 1.67 -7.26 7.67
C VAL A 114 2.62 -6.15 8.12
N LEU A 115 2.79 -5.97 9.43
CA LEU A 115 3.55 -4.86 10.02
C LEU A 115 4.67 -5.34 10.94
N ASP A 116 5.81 -4.68 10.84
CA ASP A 116 6.86 -4.72 11.85
C ASP A 116 6.71 -3.47 12.74
N TYR A 117 6.06 -3.60 13.89
CA TYR A 117 5.72 -2.45 14.72
C TYR A 117 6.52 -2.35 16.02
N THR A 118 6.73 -1.11 16.46
CA THR A 118 7.26 -0.75 17.78
C THR A 118 6.25 0.14 18.50
N LEU A 119 5.87 -0.22 19.72
CA LEU A 119 4.92 0.54 20.53
C LEU A 119 5.69 1.23 21.66
N ILE A 120 5.48 2.53 21.83
CA ILE A 120 6.12 3.33 22.87
C ILE A 120 5.03 4.01 23.68
N ASP A 121 4.87 3.56 24.92
CA ASP A 121 4.05 4.22 25.93
C ASP A 121 4.88 5.36 26.55
N LEU A 122 4.43 6.60 26.40
CA LEU A 122 5.09 7.75 27.01
C LEU A 122 4.53 8.06 28.39
N ASP A 123 5.42 8.05 29.39
CA ASP A 123 5.10 8.53 30.74
C ASP A 123 4.93 10.06 30.78
N SER A 124 5.66 10.78 29.92
CA SER A 124 5.64 12.24 29.83
C SER A 124 5.84 12.70 28.40
N GLU A 125 4.89 13.48 27.90
CA GLU A 125 4.96 14.05 26.57
C GLU A 125 6.11 15.05 26.37
N ARG A 126 6.80 15.49 27.45
CA ARG A 126 8.00 16.34 27.32
C ARG A 126 9.17 15.60 26.69
N GLU A 127 9.14 14.27 26.71
CA GLU A 127 10.25 13.44 26.21
C GLU A 127 10.10 13.07 24.73
N ILE A 128 8.93 13.34 24.13
CA ILE A 128 8.61 12.89 22.77
C ILE A 128 9.62 13.36 21.74
N GLY A 129 10.06 14.63 21.79
CA GLY A 129 11.04 15.16 20.84
C GLY A 129 12.38 14.43 20.90
N LYS A 130 12.86 14.13 22.12
CA LYS A 130 14.09 13.36 22.32
C LYS A 130 13.96 11.93 21.79
N VAL A 131 12.86 11.26 22.11
CA VAL A 131 12.59 9.89 21.66
C VAL A 131 12.52 9.83 20.13
N VAL A 132 11.77 10.72 19.50
CA VAL A 132 11.64 10.78 18.03
C VAL A 132 12.99 11.02 17.38
N LYS A 133 13.79 11.97 17.91
CA LYS A 133 15.13 12.24 17.41
C LYS A 133 16.03 11.00 17.45
N GLU A 134 16.12 10.34 18.60
CA GLU A 134 16.96 9.14 18.77
C GLU A 134 16.53 7.99 17.84
N LEU A 135 15.23 7.80 17.64
CA LEU A 135 14.70 6.79 16.73
C LEU A 135 15.01 7.13 15.27
N HIS A 136 14.77 8.38 14.87
CA HIS A 136 15.00 8.85 13.51
C HIS A 136 16.49 8.80 13.12
N GLU A 137 17.39 9.16 14.04
CA GLU A 137 18.84 9.05 13.83
C GLU A 137 19.30 7.59 13.67
N LYS A 138 18.66 6.66 14.40
CA LYS A 138 18.97 5.22 14.31
C LYS A 138 18.43 4.61 13.02
N ASN A 139 17.15 4.84 12.73
CA ASN A 139 16.44 4.36 11.55
C ASN A 139 15.54 5.48 11.04
N ALA A 140 15.95 6.12 9.95
CA ALA A 140 15.21 7.23 9.37
C ALA A 140 13.76 6.83 9.10
N PHE A 141 12.83 7.73 9.43
CA PHE A 141 11.43 7.60 9.08
C PHE A 141 11.21 8.08 7.65
N SER A 142 10.10 7.64 7.06
CA SER A 142 9.67 7.98 5.71
C SER A 142 8.52 8.98 5.70
N GLY A 143 7.82 9.12 6.82
CA GLY A 143 6.74 10.07 7.01
C GLY A 143 6.16 9.95 8.41
N VAL A 144 5.46 11.00 8.83
CA VAL A 144 4.92 11.12 10.18
C VAL A 144 3.42 11.39 10.11
N LEU A 145 2.63 10.68 10.91
CA LEU A 145 1.22 10.95 11.13
C LEU A 145 0.99 11.40 12.57
N PHE A 146 0.44 12.60 12.75
CA PHE A 146 -0.17 13.04 14.00
C PHE A 146 -1.65 12.70 13.98
N GLY A 147 -2.01 11.60 14.64
CA GLY A 147 -3.31 10.94 14.53
C GLY A 147 -4.16 10.99 15.80
N ALA A 148 -3.87 11.87 16.77
CA ALA A 148 -4.75 12.01 17.94
C ALA A 148 -6.11 12.60 17.54
N GLU A 149 -7.18 12.21 18.24
CA GLU A 149 -8.52 12.76 17.99
C GLU A 149 -8.65 14.22 18.39
N ASP A 150 -7.92 14.62 19.44
CA ASP A 150 -7.86 16.01 19.89
C ASP A 150 -6.76 16.75 19.12
N ILE A 151 -7.16 17.80 18.44
CA ILE A 151 -6.29 18.60 17.61
C ILE A 151 -5.26 19.39 18.43
N TYR A 152 -5.62 19.83 19.65
CA TYR A 152 -4.71 20.53 20.53
C TYR A 152 -3.56 19.61 20.98
N ASP A 153 -3.86 18.33 21.14
CA ASP A 153 -2.88 17.30 21.45
C ASP A 153 -1.91 17.10 20.26
N ASN A 154 -2.41 17.04 19.03
CA ASN A 154 -1.57 16.99 17.83
C ASN A 154 -0.64 18.21 17.75
N ILE A 155 -1.18 19.43 17.85
CA ILE A 155 -0.40 20.68 17.81
C ILE A 155 0.71 20.68 18.87
N LEU A 156 0.38 20.36 20.12
CA LEU A 156 1.33 20.37 21.23
C LEU A 156 2.50 19.42 20.97
N LYS A 157 2.23 18.27 20.34
CA LYS A 157 3.24 17.27 20.00
C LYS A 157 4.05 17.69 18.77
N ILE A 158 3.43 18.33 17.77
CA ILE A 158 4.13 18.89 16.61
C ILE A 158 5.19 19.90 17.07
N ASP A 159 4.83 20.87 17.91
CA ASP A 159 5.76 21.89 18.43
C ASP A 159 7.01 21.29 19.12
N ARG A 160 6.86 20.10 19.71
CA ARG A 160 7.96 19.38 20.38
C ARG A 160 8.81 18.52 19.46
N VAL A 161 8.29 18.15 18.30
CA VAL A 161 8.89 17.11 17.44
C VAL A 161 9.41 17.69 16.13
N ILE A 162 8.75 18.69 15.55
CA ILE A 162 8.92 19.14 14.16
C ILE A 162 10.37 19.48 13.80
N ASP A 163 11.10 20.14 14.71
CA ASP A 163 12.52 20.50 14.51
C ASP A 163 13.45 19.29 14.34
N ASN A 164 13.02 18.11 14.76
CA ASN A 164 13.79 16.86 14.64
C ASN A 164 13.45 16.08 13.35
N ILE A 165 12.44 16.51 12.59
CA ILE A 165 11.88 15.79 11.41
C ILE A 165 11.58 16.75 10.25
N THR A 166 12.30 17.86 10.15
CA THR A 166 12.04 18.92 9.15
C THR A 166 12.19 18.44 7.70
N ASP A 167 12.90 17.35 7.47
CA ASP A 167 13.10 16.75 6.15
C ASP A 167 12.04 15.70 5.78
N LEU A 168 11.07 15.44 6.66
CA LEU A 168 10.04 14.42 6.47
C LEU A 168 8.68 15.02 6.14
N PRO A 169 7.88 14.37 5.31
CA PRO A 169 6.48 14.73 5.15
C PRO A 169 5.71 14.44 6.46
N VAL A 170 4.87 15.37 6.89
CA VAL A 170 4.09 15.30 8.13
C VAL A 170 2.60 15.47 7.84
N ALA A 171 1.80 14.44 8.09
CA ALA A 171 0.35 14.51 8.05
C ALA A 171 -0.22 14.81 9.45
N VAL A 172 -1.17 15.73 9.54
CA VAL A 172 -1.79 16.15 10.81
C VAL A 172 -3.30 16.05 10.72
N TYR A 173 -3.88 15.22 11.60
CA TYR A 173 -5.32 15.03 11.65
C TYR A 173 -6.04 16.17 12.39
N SER A 174 -7.12 16.67 11.78
CA SER A 174 -7.92 17.79 12.25
C SER A 174 -9.37 17.72 11.75
N LYS A 175 -10.33 17.37 12.61
CA LYS A 175 -11.78 17.42 12.26
C LYS A 175 -12.33 18.83 12.09
N GLU A 176 -11.76 19.79 12.81
CA GLU A 176 -12.31 21.15 12.97
C GLU A 176 -11.23 22.19 12.64
N PHE A 177 -10.67 22.12 11.42
CA PHE A 177 -9.56 22.98 11.00
C PHE A 177 -9.86 24.47 11.18
N GLU A 178 -11.09 24.89 10.86
CA GLU A 178 -11.56 26.28 11.01
C GLU A 178 -11.33 26.86 12.42
N ILE A 179 -11.32 26.02 13.47
CA ILE A 179 -11.14 26.47 14.87
C ILE A 179 -9.69 26.85 15.18
N ILE A 180 -8.74 26.24 14.48
CA ILE A 180 -7.31 26.43 14.74
C ILE A 180 -6.55 26.98 13.53
N GLU A 181 -7.26 27.39 12.49
CA GLU A 181 -6.73 27.84 11.21
C GLU A 181 -5.51 28.76 11.39
N THR A 182 -5.64 29.83 12.18
CA THR A 182 -4.54 30.79 12.42
C THR A 182 -3.29 30.15 13.04
N LEU A 183 -3.46 29.16 13.92
CA LEU A 183 -2.34 28.47 14.55
C LEU A 183 -1.64 27.53 13.56
N VAL A 184 -2.42 26.85 12.73
CA VAL A 184 -1.91 25.95 11.70
C VAL A 184 -1.23 26.72 10.58
N GLU A 185 -1.84 27.80 10.09
CA GLU A 185 -1.23 28.72 9.14
C GLU A 185 0.13 29.23 9.65
N SER A 186 0.23 29.55 10.94
CA SER A 186 1.51 29.95 11.55
C SER A 186 2.54 28.80 11.61
N LEU A 187 2.11 27.55 11.67
CA LEU A 187 3.00 26.39 11.57
C LEU A 187 3.44 26.18 10.12
N PHE A 188 2.52 26.28 9.15
CA PHE A 188 2.80 26.16 7.72
C PHE A 188 3.74 27.23 7.19
N LEU A 189 3.64 28.47 7.70
CA LEU A 189 4.58 29.53 7.36
C LEU A 189 6.03 29.21 7.77
N ARG A 190 6.22 28.28 8.72
CA ARG A 190 7.54 27.87 9.24
C ARG A 190 8.00 26.52 8.71
N HIS A 191 7.07 25.69 8.25
CA HIS A 191 7.27 24.30 7.87
C HIS A 191 6.40 23.96 6.65
N ASP A 192 7.03 23.83 5.49
CA ASP A 192 6.38 23.52 4.21
C ASP A 192 6.11 22.01 4.02
N ASN A 193 6.63 21.18 4.91
CA ASN A 193 6.51 19.72 4.90
C ASN A 193 5.27 19.18 5.63
N ILE A 194 4.34 20.05 6.06
CA ILE A 194 3.15 19.65 6.83
C ILE A 194 1.88 19.71 5.95
N THR A 195 1.15 18.61 5.91
CA THR A 195 -0.18 18.47 5.29
C THR A 195 -1.22 18.25 6.38
N VAL A 196 -2.28 19.06 6.41
CA VAL A 196 -3.40 18.90 7.36
C VAL A 196 -4.60 18.33 6.63
N PHE A 197 -5.29 17.38 7.27
CA PHE A 197 -6.45 16.70 6.72
C PHE A 197 -7.47 16.41 7.83
N GLY A 198 -8.73 16.19 7.48
CA GLY A 198 -9.74 15.74 8.44
C GLY A 198 -11.12 16.38 8.33
N ASP A 199 -11.31 17.41 7.49
CA ASP A 199 -12.65 17.96 7.25
C ASP A 199 -13.46 16.99 6.39
N SER A 200 -14.56 16.51 6.96
CA SER A 200 -15.49 15.62 6.25
C SER A 200 -16.07 16.23 4.97
N LYS A 201 -16.15 17.56 4.88
CA LYS A 201 -16.67 18.25 3.68
C LYS A 201 -15.76 18.01 2.47
N ASP A 202 -14.47 17.85 2.70
CA ASP A 202 -13.50 17.63 1.62
C ASP A 202 -13.70 16.27 0.96
N VAL A 203 -14.17 15.28 1.72
CA VAL A 203 -14.28 13.89 1.26
C VAL A 203 -15.69 13.41 0.96
N LEU A 204 -16.72 14.14 1.39
CA LEU A 204 -18.12 13.84 1.07
C LEU A 204 -18.53 14.39 -0.30
N THR A 205 -17.70 14.15 -1.31
CA THR A 205 -17.90 14.56 -2.70
C THR A 205 -18.14 13.35 -3.59
N MET A 206 -18.84 13.53 -4.72
CA MET A 206 -19.09 12.43 -5.68
C MET A 206 -17.77 11.88 -6.23
N ASP A 207 -16.79 12.74 -6.48
CA ASP A 207 -15.50 12.36 -7.04
C ASP A 207 -14.74 11.41 -6.11
N ILE A 208 -14.77 11.64 -4.79
CA ILE A 208 -14.10 10.78 -3.80
C ILE A 208 -14.92 9.53 -3.48
N ILE A 209 -16.24 9.67 -3.33
CA ILE A 209 -17.14 8.56 -2.98
C ILE A 209 -17.23 7.54 -4.11
N VAL A 210 -17.40 8.01 -5.35
CA VAL A 210 -17.50 7.13 -6.52
C VAL A 210 -16.12 6.74 -7.01
N ASN A 211 -15.18 7.69 -7.05
CA ASN A 211 -13.83 7.53 -7.61
C ASN A 211 -13.88 6.75 -8.93
N GLU A 212 -14.59 7.33 -9.92
CA GLU A 212 -14.89 6.68 -11.19
C GLU A 212 -13.63 6.19 -11.90
N SER A 213 -12.53 6.97 -11.88
CA SER A 213 -11.29 6.58 -12.53
C SER A 213 -10.66 5.33 -11.89
N LEU A 214 -10.56 5.29 -10.55
CA LEU A 214 -10.02 4.11 -9.87
C LEU A 214 -10.93 2.89 -10.06
N MET A 215 -12.25 3.11 -10.01
CA MET A 215 -13.24 2.06 -10.23
C MET A 215 -13.14 1.47 -11.64
N GLU A 216 -12.96 2.32 -12.65
CA GLU A 216 -12.81 1.92 -14.03
C GLU A 216 -11.51 1.14 -14.27
N ASN A 217 -10.40 1.62 -13.70
CA ASN A 217 -9.14 0.89 -13.71
C ASN A 217 -9.28 -0.50 -13.06
N ALA A 218 -9.99 -0.61 -11.94
CA ALA A 218 -10.20 -1.87 -11.24
C ALA A 218 -11.05 -2.86 -12.07
N LYS A 219 -12.09 -2.38 -12.76
CA LYS A 219 -12.90 -3.22 -13.68
C LYS A 219 -12.07 -3.71 -14.85
N HIS A 220 -11.31 -2.82 -15.50
CA HIS A 220 -10.46 -3.17 -16.63
C HIS A 220 -9.38 -4.17 -16.24
N PHE A 221 -8.71 -3.94 -15.10
CA PHE A 221 -7.77 -4.89 -14.54
C PHE A 221 -8.42 -6.25 -14.30
N ASN A 222 -9.60 -6.31 -13.68
CA ASN A 222 -10.28 -7.58 -13.42
C ASN A 222 -10.68 -8.31 -14.72
N ALA A 223 -11.18 -7.58 -15.72
CA ALA A 223 -11.53 -8.17 -17.01
C ALA A 223 -10.30 -8.76 -17.71
N TYR A 224 -9.18 -8.04 -17.71
CA TYR A 224 -7.91 -8.54 -18.25
C TYR A 224 -7.40 -9.77 -17.48
N TYR A 225 -7.47 -9.74 -16.15
CA TYR A 225 -7.13 -10.87 -15.29
C TYR A 225 -7.96 -12.12 -15.62
N ASN A 226 -9.29 -11.98 -15.77
CA ASN A 226 -10.18 -13.10 -16.07
C ASN A 226 -9.91 -13.69 -17.45
N MET A 227 -9.62 -12.85 -18.44
CA MET A 227 -9.27 -13.26 -19.80
C MET A 227 -8.04 -14.17 -19.77
N ILE A 228 -6.93 -13.70 -19.18
CA ILE A 228 -5.70 -14.51 -19.08
C ILE A 228 -5.91 -15.76 -18.23
N SER A 229 -6.69 -15.67 -17.13
CA SER A 229 -7.02 -16.84 -16.32
C SER A 229 -7.80 -17.89 -17.11
N SER A 230 -8.71 -17.48 -17.99
CA SER A 230 -9.51 -18.39 -18.81
C SER A 230 -8.65 -19.07 -19.86
N GLU A 231 -7.75 -18.32 -20.52
CA GLU A 231 -6.76 -18.85 -21.45
C GLU A 231 -5.85 -19.89 -20.80
N MET A 232 -5.31 -19.60 -19.61
CA MET A 232 -4.45 -20.51 -18.85
C MET A 232 -5.16 -21.80 -18.44
N MET A 233 -6.43 -21.71 -18.03
CA MET A 233 -7.22 -22.85 -17.55
C MET A 233 -7.90 -23.62 -18.69
N GLY A 234 -7.79 -23.14 -19.93
CA GLY A 234 -8.47 -23.71 -21.10
C GLY A 234 -9.99 -23.59 -21.00
N TRP A 235 -10.50 -22.59 -20.29
CA TRP A 235 -11.93 -22.32 -20.15
C TRP A 235 -12.40 -21.42 -21.30
N GLU A 236 -13.66 -21.56 -21.70
CA GLU A 236 -14.25 -20.61 -22.64
C GLU A 236 -14.32 -19.23 -21.96
N ASP A 237 -13.68 -18.26 -22.59
CA ASP A 237 -13.76 -16.87 -22.17
C ASP A 237 -15.21 -16.38 -22.28
N GLU A 238 -15.78 -15.93 -21.16
CA GLU A 238 -17.13 -15.36 -21.16
C GLU A 238 -17.10 -14.02 -21.88
N LYS A 239 -17.70 -13.96 -23.08
CA LYS A 239 -17.81 -12.74 -23.90
C LYS A 239 -18.85 -11.75 -23.35
N ILE A 240 -18.67 -11.33 -22.10
CA ILE A 240 -19.49 -10.33 -21.39
C ILE A 240 -18.65 -9.09 -21.08
N SER A 241 -19.29 -7.93 -20.91
CA SER A 241 -18.57 -6.67 -20.72
C SER A 241 -17.81 -6.64 -19.37
N PRO A 242 -16.75 -5.81 -19.22
CA PRO A 242 -16.09 -5.61 -17.93
C PRO A 242 -17.05 -5.27 -16.79
N GLU A 243 -18.11 -4.49 -17.05
CA GLU A 243 -19.16 -4.16 -16.08
C GLU A 243 -20.01 -5.37 -15.69
N GLU A 244 -20.35 -6.23 -16.64
CA GLU A 244 -21.08 -7.46 -16.36
C GLU A 244 -20.22 -8.44 -15.56
N GLN A 245 -18.92 -8.53 -15.84
CA GLN A 245 -17.97 -9.30 -15.03
C GLN A 245 -17.88 -8.73 -13.61
N TRP A 246 -17.73 -7.42 -13.48
CA TRP A 246 -17.65 -6.72 -12.20
C TRP A 246 -18.87 -6.98 -11.32
N LYS A 247 -20.08 -6.95 -11.88
CA LYS A 247 -21.33 -7.22 -11.16
C LYS A 247 -21.41 -8.64 -10.58
N LYS A 248 -20.67 -9.61 -11.14
CA LYS A 248 -20.61 -11.00 -10.65
C LYS A 248 -19.59 -11.20 -9.51
N LEU A 249 -18.69 -10.24 -9.28
CA LEU A 249 -17.66 -10.36 -8.26
C LEU A 249 -18.23 -10.23 -6.83
N SER A 250 -17.62 -10.95 -5.90
CA SER A 250 -17.82 -10.68 -4.47
C SER A 250 -17.19 -9.35 -4.08
N ASN A 251 -17.65 -8.76 -2.97
CA ASN A 251 -17.11 -7.50 -2.46
C ASN A 251 -15.60 -7.59 -2.18
N ILE A 252 -15.13 -8.72 -1.67
CA ILE A 252 -13.70 -8.95 -1.41
C ILE A 252 -12.88 -8.89 -2.70
N LYS A 253 -13.37 -9.46 -3.80
CA LYS A 253 -12.67 -9.40 -5.10
C LYS A 253 -12.68 -7.99 -5.67
N LYS A 254 -13.81 -7.29 -5.60
CA LYS A 254 -13.90 -5.87 -6.02
C LYS A 254 -12.90 -5.00 -5.26
N GLU A 255 -12.88 -5.12 -3.93
CA GLU A 255 -11.93 -4.42 -3.07
C GLU A 255 -10.48 -4.80 -3.40
N SER A 256 -10.19 -6.08 -3.66
CA SER A 256 -8.83 -6.50 -4.03
C SER A 256 -8.38 -5.86 -5.34
N SER A 257 -9.26 -5.73 -6.33
CA SER A 257 -8.97 -5.05 -7.59
C SER A 257 -8.76 -3.55 -7.39
N ILE A 258 -9.56 -2.90 -6.54
CA ILE A 258 -9.39 -1.48 -6.20
C ILE A 258 -8.02 -1.24 -5.53
N TYR A 259 -7.63 -2.08 -4.56
CA TYR A 259 -6.34 -1.98 -3.89
C TYR A 259 -5.15 -2.27 -4.83
N GLN A 260 -5.33 -3.17 -5.81
CA GLN A 260 -4.32 -3.38 -6.85
C GLN A 260 -4.20 -2.13 -7.73
N SER A 261 -5.32 -1.51 -8.12
CA SER A 261 -5.33 -0.30 -8.95
C SER A 261 -4.73 0.89 -8.22
N ALA A 262 -5.00 1.05 -6.93
CA ALA A 262 -4.40 2.11 -6.10
C ALA A 262 -2.89 1.92 -5.88
N HIS A 263 -2.36 0.71 -6.08
CA HIS A 263 -0.93 0.43 -5.96
C HIS A 263 -0.16 0.63 -7.28
N GLN A 264 -0.85 0.94 -8.39
CA GLN A 264 -0.21 1.08 -9.71
C GLN A 264 0.86 2.17 -9.73
N ASP A 265 0.60 3.33 -9.12
CA ASP A 265 1.58 4.43 -9.04
C ASP A 265 2.83 4.02 -8.28
N THR A 266 2.68 3.21 -7.23
CA THR A 266 3.83 2.67 -6.49
C THR A 266 4.66 1.72 -7.35
N LYS A 267 4.01 0.87 -8.16
CA LYS A 267 4.73 -0.01 -9.10
C LYS A 267 5.43 0.78 -10.20
N ILE A 268 4.78 1.80 -10.76
CA ILE A 268 5.37 2.69 -11.76
C ILE A 268 6.61 3.37 -11.18
N ASN A 269 6.50 3.93 -9.97
CA ASN A 269 7.61 4.52 -9.24
C ASN A 269 8.79 3.55 -9.03
N ILE A 270 8.53 2.26 -8.76
CA ILE A 270 9.56 1.22 -8.68
C ILE A 270 10.19 0.98 -10.06
N LEU A 271 9.38 0.84 -11.12
CA LEU A 271 9.87 0.64 -12.48
C LEU A 271 10.71 1.82 -12.97
N GLU A 272 10.38 3.05 -12.57
CA GLU A 272 11.20 4.23 -12.82
C GLU A 272 12.58 4.13 -12.17
N LYS A 273 12.72 3.44 -11.02
CA LYS A 273 14.03 3.16 -10.43
C LYS A 273 14.81 2.11 -11.21
N PHE A 274 14.14 1.24 -11.96
CA PHE A 274 14.80 0.24 -12.80
C PHE A 274 15.30 0.78 -14.15
N ILE A 275 14.83 1.96 -14.57
CA ILE A 275 15.28 2.61 -15.79
C ILE A 275 16.82 2.75 -15.81
N ASN A 276 17.43 2.42 -16.95
CA ASN A 276 18.87 2.45 -17.18
C ASN A 276 19.72 1.46 -16.36
N LEU A 277 19.12 0.56 -15.57
CA LEU A 277 19.86 -0.60 -15.08
C LEU A 277 20.28 -1.50 -16.25
N GLU A 278 21.43 -2.17 -16.14
CA GLU A 278 21.99 -2.99 -17.20
C GLU A 278 20.98 -4.04 -17.69
N GLY A 279 20.64 -3.98 -18.97
CA GLY A 279 19.69 -4.90 -19.60
C GLY A 279 18.23 -4.46 -19.53
N LEU A 280 17.94 -3.26 -19.00
CA LEU A 280 16.62 -2.65 -19.01
C LEU A 280 16.55 -1.40 -19.90
N PRO A 281 15.41 -1.16 -20.57
CA PRO A 281 15.17 0.04 -21.37
C PRO A 281 15.15 1.37 -20.57
N ASN A 282 14.91 2.47 -21.29
CA ASN A 282 15.01 3.83 -20.73
C ASN A 282 13.65 4.42 -20.29
N SER A 283 12.56 3.65 -20.41
CA SER A 283 11.22 4.04 -19.98
C SER A 283 10.44 2.85 -19.42
N VAL A 284 9.45 3.15 -18.58
CA VAL A 284 8.56 2.13 -17.97
C VAL A 284 7.83 1.31 -19.04
N ASN A 285 7.27 1.98 -20.05
CA ASN A 285 6.53 1.30 -21.13
C ASN A 285 7.41 0.33 -21.91
N GLU A 286 8.64 0.74 -22.25
CA GLU A 286 9.59 -0.14 -22.95
C GLU A 286 10.01 -1.34 -22.07
N ILE A 287 10.16 -1.16 -20.75
CA ILE A 287 10.40 -2.28 -19.81
C ILE A 287 9.23 -3.28 -19.89
N ILE A 288 7.99 -2.79 -19.83
CA ILE A 288 6.79 -3.64 -19.89
C ILE A 288 6.67 -4.32 -21.26
N ASP A 289 6.95 -3.64 -22.36
CA ASP A 289 7.02 -4.23 -23.72
C ASP A 289 8.03 -5.37 -23.78
N LEU A 290 9.26 -5.11 -23.33
CA LEU A 290 10.31 -6.12 -23.29
C LEU A 290 9.91 -7.36 -22.47
N TRP A 291 9.25 -7.17 -21.33
CA TRP A 291 8.84 -8.28 -20.48
C TRP A 291 7.67 -9.05 -21.06
N ASN A 292 6.70 -8.35 -21.67
CA ASN A 292 5.58 -8.97 -22.36
C ASN A 292 6.07 -9.85 -23.52
N GLU A 293 6.95 -9.33 -24.38
CA GLU A 293 7.54 -10.08 -25.51
C GLU A 293 8.29 -11.35 -25.06
N LYS A 294 8.93 -11.32 -23.88
CA LYS A 294 9.64 -12.49 -23.34
C LYS A 294 8.72 -13.65 -22.98
N ILE A 295 7.53 -13.35 -22.48
CA ILE A 295 6.58 -14.37 -22.01
C ILE A 295 5.48 -14.69 -23.03
N GLU A 296 5.28 -13.83 -24.03
CA GLU A 296 4.26 -13.99 -25.06
C GLU A 296 4.47 -15.32 -25.82
N ASN A 297 3.36 -16.01 -26.11
CA ASN A 297 3.35 -17.30 -26.82
C ASN A 297 4.14 -18.43 -26.12
N LYS A 298 4.49 -18.28 -24.84
CA LYS A 298 5.08 -19.34 -24.00
C LYS A 298 4.00 -20.06 -23.22
N ASN A 299 4.22 -21.35 -22.92
CA ASN A 299 3.35 -22.06 -22.00
C ASN A 299 3.61 -21.63 -20.54
N ILE A 300 2.68 -21.93 -19.64
CA ILE A 300 2.72 -21.56 -18.20
C ILE A 300 4.08 -21.87 -17.56
N SER A 301 4.59 -23.09 -17.75
CA SER A 301 5.86 -23.52 -17.14
C SER A 301 7.06 -22.73 -17.67
N GLU A 302 7.05 -22.37 -18.96
CA GLU A 302 8.09 -21.54 -19.57
C GLU A 302 8.00 -20.09 -19.07
N GLN A 303 6.80 -19.52 -18.98
CA GLN A 303 6.57 -18.17 -18.45
C GLN A 303 7.10 -18.05 -17.02
N LEU A 304 6.74 -19.00 -16.14
CA LEU A 304 7.22 -19.05 -14.75
C LEU A 304 8.75 -19.12 -14.67
N SER A 305 9.36 -19.98 -15.49
CA SER A 305 10.82 -20.11 -15.52
C SER A 305 11.52 -18.81 -15.94
N ILE A 306 10.91 -18.04 -16.86
CA ILE A 306 11.42 -16.73 -17.30
C ILE A 306 11.25 -15.68 -16.19
N ILE A 307 10.08 -15.64 -15.56
CA ILE A 307 9.79 -14.71 -14.45
C ILE A 307 10.78 -14.95 -13.32
N GLU A 308 10.92 -16.19 -12.86
CA GLU A 308 11.78 -16.56 -11.73
C GLU A 308 13.27 -16.28 -11.99
N SER A 309 13.75 -16.56 -13.21
CA SER A 309 15.15 -16.37 -13.57
C SER A 309 15.54 -14.91 -13.86
N ASN A 310 14.57 -14.04 -14.11
CA ASN A 310 14.82 -12.61 -14.27
C ASN A 310 14.58 -11.89 -12.94
N PRO A 311 15.62 -11.31 -12.30
CA PRO A 311 15.51 -10.76 -10.95
C PRO A 311 14.48 -9.62 -10.86
N TYR A 312 14.32 -8.81 -11.91
CA TYR A 312 13.37 -7.68 -11.92
C TYR A 312 11.92 -8.15 -12.13
N MET A 313 11.69 -9.16 -12.97
CA MET A 313 10.36 -9.74 -13.14
C MET A 313 9.95 -10.47 -11.87
N ASN A 314 10.84 -11.32 -11.33
CA ASN A 314 10.64 -12.02 -10.07
C ASN A 314 10.31 -11.06 -8.92
N TYR A 315 11.05 -9.95 -8.82
CA TYR A 315 10.77 -8.89 -7.86
C TYR A 315 9.36 -8.33 -7.96
N MET A 316 8.94 -7.91 -9.16
CA MET A 316 7.61 -7.32 -9.36
C MET A 316 6.48 -8.33 -9.11
N THR A 317 6.71 -9.59 -9.44
CA THR A 317 5.77 -10.68 -9.13
C THR A 317 5.65 -10.92 -7.62
N ALA A 318 6.77 -11.09 -6.93
CA ALA A 318 6.80 -11.30 -5.48
C ALA A 318 6.19 -10.10 -4.74
N LEU A 319 6.38 -8.89 -5.27
CA LEU A 319 5.83 -7.67 -4.71
C LEU A 319 4.30 -7.66 -4.73
N GLU A 320 3.69 -8.02 -5.87
CA GLU A 320 2.23 -8.11 -5.95
C GLU A 320 1.70 -9.22 -5.03
N HIS A 321 2.36 -10.38 -4.98
CA HIS A 321 1.97 -11.46 -4.08
C HIS A 321 1.98 -10.99 -2.61
N LYS A 322 3.04 -10.27 -2.19
CA LYS A 322 3.13 -9.68 -0.85
C LYS A 322 2.01 -8.66 -0.59
N ARG A 323 1.77 -7.73 -1.52
CA ARG A 323 0.69 -6.73 -1.40
C ARG A 323 -0.67 -7.42 -1.32
N TRP A 324 -0.90 -8.45 -2.12
CA TRP A 324 -2.13 -9.23 -2.14
C TRP A 324 -2.33 -10.00 -0.82
N ASN A 325 -1.28 -10.63 -0.28
CA ASN A 325 -1.31 -11.23 1.04
C ASN A 325 -1.67 -10.19 2.12
N ASN A 326 -1.03 -9.02 2.09
CA ASN A 326 -1.33 -7.91 3.02
C ASN A 326 -2.81 -7.52 2.94
N PHE A 327 -3.40 -7.40 1.74
CA PHE A 327 -4.82 -7.11 1.56
C PHE A 327 -5.75 -8.10 2.30
N TYR A 328 -5.46 -9.39 2.18
CA TYR A 328 -6.25 -10.46 2.78
C TYR A 328 -6.03 -10.56 4.30
N TYR A 329 -4.78 -10.44 4.77
CA TYR A 329 -4.46 -10.42 6.20
C TYR A 329 -5.11 -9.23 6.91
N MET A 330 -5.14 -8.04 6.29
CA MET A 330 -5.86 -6.89 6.84
C MET A 330 -7.37 -7.09 6.94
N ARG A 331 -7.92 -8.17 6.37
CA ARG A 331 -9.32 -8.61 6.47
C ARG A 331 -9.47 -9.89 7.30
N ASP A 332 -8.43 -10.29 8.05
CA ASP A 332 -8.36 -11.50 8.88
C ASP A 332 -8.50 -12.81 8.10
N PHE A 333 -8.10 -12.83 6.82
CA PHE A 333 -7.98 -14.09 6.12
C PHE A 333 -6.76 -14.86 6.58
N VAL A 334 -6.86 -16.19 6.53
CA VAL A 334 -5.82 -17.11 6.97
C VAL A 334 -5.57 -18.16 5.89
N PHE A 335 -4.37 -18.72 5.87
CA PHE A 335 -4.08 -19.84 5.00
C PHE A 335 -4.95 -21.06 5.35
N ASP A 336 -5.52 -21.69 4.33
CA ASP A 336 -6.13 -23.02 4.39
C ASP A 336 -6.02 -23.63 2.99
N GLU A 337 -5.89 -24.95 2.87
CA GLU A 337 -5.87 -25.64 1.58
C GLU A 337 -7.16 -25.44 0.77
N VAL A 338 -8.26 -25.09 1.45
CA VAL A 338 -9.56 -24.82 0.83
C VAL A 338 -9.89 -23.34 0.94
N LYS A 339 -9.99 -22.67 -0.22
CA LYS A 339 -10.51 -21.31 -0.31
C LYS A 339 -11.98 -21.23 0.08
N ASP A 340 -12.29 -20.43 1.11
CA ASP A 340 -13.65 -20.09 1.54
C ASP A 340 -13.69 -18.65 2.09
N GLU A 341 -14.30 -17.73 1.33
CA GLU A 341 -14.43 -16.32 1.70
C GLU A 341 -15.27 -16.09 2.97
N LYS A 342 -16.27 -16.95 3.25
CA LYS A 342 -17.09 -16.83 4.47
C LYS A 342 -16.32 -17.22 5.71
N ARG A 343 -15.43 -18.22 5.57
CA ARG A 343 -14.51 -18.63 6.64
C ARG A 343 -13.23 -17.81 6.68
N LYS A 344 -13.06 -16.86 5.75
CA LYS A 344 -11.87 -16.05 5.58
C LYS A 344 -10.61 -16.93 5.42
N THR A 345 -10.67 -17.83 4.46
CA THR A 345 -9.58 -18.78 4.17
C THR A 345 -9.18 -18.69 2.70
N HIS A 346 -7.88 -18.78 2.41
CA HIS A 346 -7.37 -18.81 1.04
C HIS A 346 -6.07 -19.63 0.94
N ASP A 347 -6.01 -20.47 -0.10
CA ASP A 347 -4.94 -21.42 -0.42
C ASP A 347 -3.65 -20.79 -0.99
N CYS A 348 -3.63 -19.48 -1.22
CA CYS A 348 -2.47 -18.74 -1.73
C CYS A 348 -1.81 -17.84 -0.68
N LEU A 349 -2.30 -17.84 0.56
CA LEU A 349 -1.71 -17.04 1.65
C LEU A 349 -0.44 -17.71 2.19
N ILE A 350 0.58 -17.76 1.33
CA ILE A 350 1.90 -18.31 1.61
C ILE A 350 2.87 -17.13 1.65
N ASP A 351 3.46 -16.88 2.81
CA ASP A 351 4.29 -15.68 3.06
C ASP A 351 5.69 -15.81 2.48
N ASP A 352 6.25 -17.01 2.54
CA ASP A 352 7.59 -17.28 2.05
C ASP A 352 7.52 -17.48 0.53
N TRP A 353 8.20 -16.60 -0.20
CA TRP A 353 8.15 -16.58 -1.66
C TRP A 353 8.77 -17.83 -2.28
N ASP A 354 9.86 -18.35 -1.69
CA ASP A 354 10.48 -19.59 -2.16
C ASP A 354 9.57 -20.79 -1.95
N GLU A 355 8.89 -20.87 -0.80
CA GLU A 355 7.85 -21.88 -0.51
C GLU A 355 6.69 -21.80 -1.51
N PHE A 356 6.23 -20.60 -1.83
CA PHE A 356 5.17 -20.40 -2.82
C PHE A 356 5.59 -20.88 -4.21
N LEU A 357 6.81 -20.55 -4.65
CA LEU A 357 7.32 -20.92 -5.96
C LEU A 357 7.60 -22.42 -6.14
N VAL A 358 7.85 -23.17 -5.06
CA VAL A 358 7.98 -24.64 -5.15
C VAL A 358 6.67 -25.37 -4.83
N GLY A 359 5.64 -24.63 -4.43
CA GLY A 359 4.35 -25.15 -3.99
C GLY A 359 3.36 -25.45 -5.13
N ILE A 360 2.21 -26.01 -4.74
CA ILE A 360 1.13 -26.34 -5.69
C ILE A 360 0.45 -25.11 -6.31
N GLN A 361 0.63 -23.93 -5.70
CA GLN A 361 0.07 -22.67 -6.17
C GLN A 361 1.04 -21.85 -7.02
N ARG A 362 2.23 -22.38 -7.35
CA ARG A 362 3.25 -21.67 -8.14
C ARG A 362 2.69 -21.02 -9.40
N ASP A 363 1.79 -21.70 -10.12
CA ASP A 363 1.18 -21.18 -11.34
C ASP A 363 0.44 -19.86 -11.13
N LYS A 364 0.06 -19.53 -9.89
CA LYS A 364 -0.58 -18.27 -9.54
C LYS A 364 0.36 -17.05 -9.64
N ALA A 365 1.68 -17.27 -9.62
CA ALA A 365 2.67 -16.21 -9.84
C ALA A 365 2.48 -15.48 -11.19
N ILE A 366 1.92 -16.14 -12.21
CA ILE A 366 1.61 -15.47 -13.49
C ILE A 366 0.56 -14.37 -13.27
N TYR A 367 -0.44 -14.62 -12.42
CA TYR A 367 -1.46 -13.63 -12.10
C TYR A 367 -0.90 -12.43 -11.37
N ASP A 368 0.05 -12.65 -10.47
CA ASP A 368 0.75 -11.57 -9.78
C ASP A 368 1.59 -10.75 -10.76
N PHE A 369 2.22 -11.40 -11.76
CA PHE A 369 2.99 -10.70 -12.78
C PHE A 369 2.12 -9.90 -13.76
N ILE A 370 0.92 -10.39 -14.11
CA ILE A 370 -0.06 -9.67 -14.94
C ILE A 370 -0.38 -8.29 -14.38
N SER A 371 -0.40 -8.16 -13.04
CA SER A 371 -0.62 -6.89 -12.36
C SER A 371 0.42 -5.81 -12.70
N THR A 372 1.59 -6.20 -13.18
CA THR A 372 2.66 -5.32 -13.65
C THR A 372 2.53 -5.05 -15.13
N LEU A 373 2.14 -6.05 -15.93
CA LEU A 373 1.93 -5.87 -17.37
C LEU A 373 0.72 -4.98 -17.69
N SER A 374 -0.26 -4.92 -16.78
CA SER A 374 -1.45 -4.08 -16.90
C SER A 374 -1.23 -2.61 -16.56
N LEU A 375 -0.01 -2.16 -16.27
CA LEU A 375 0.32 -0.76 -15.95
C LEU A 375 0.37 0.16 -17.19
N ARG A 376 -0.24 -0.26 -18.30
CA ARG A 376 -0.23 0.45 -19.59
C ARG A 376 -1.43 1.35 -19.77
#